data_AF-A0A2J4XUR2-F1
#
_entry.id   AF-A0A2J4XUR2-F1
#
_cell.length_a   1.000
_cell.length_b   1.000
_cell.length_c   1.000
_cell.angle_alpha   90.00
_cell.angle_beta   90.00
_cell.angle_gamma   90.00
#
_symmetry.space_group_name_H-M   'P 1'
#
loop_
_entity.id
_entity.type
_entity.pdbx_description
1 polymer ?
#
loop_
_entity_poly.entity_id
_entity_poly.type
_entity_poly.pdbx_seq_one_letter_code
_entity_poly.pdbx_strand_id
1 'polypeptide(L)' 'MYYGFDIGGSKIALGVFDKARRLQWEKRVATP' A
#
# COMPACT_ATOMS: atom_id res chain seq x y z
N MET A 1 9.49 3.74 9.37
CA MET A 1 8.76 3.11 8.25
C MET A 1 7.33 2.97 8.71
N TYR A 2 6.39 3.52 7.95
CA TYR A 2 4.95 3.36 8.19
C TYR A 2 4.35 2.48 7.09
N TYR A 3 3.37 1.66 7.43
CA TYR A 3 2.68 0.80 6.47
C TYR A 3 1.26 1.32 6.24
N GLY A 4 0.85 1.38 4.98
CA GLY A 4 -0.53 1.69 4.57
C GLY A 4 -1.16 0.48 3.90
N PHE A 5 -2.43 0.24 4.18
CA PHE A 5 -3.19 -0.86 3.60
C PHE A 5 -4.47 -0.31 2.98
N ASP A 6 -4.67 -0.56 1.68
CA ASP A 6 -5.85 -0.17 0.91
C ASP A 6 -6.54 -1.44 0.41
N ILE A 7 -7.82 -1.60 0.75
CA ILE A 7 -8.63 -2.77 0.41
C ILE A 7 -9.82 -2.29 -0.41
N GLY A 8 -9.75 -2.53 -1.73
CA GLY A 8 -10.88 -2.38 -2.63
C GLY A 8 -11.43 -3.75 -3.05
N GLY A 9 -12.66 -3.76 -3.52
CA GLY A 9 -13.31 -5.00 -4.00
C GLY A 9 -12.71 -5.62 -5.27
N SER A 10 -11.73 -4.98 -5.90
CA SER A 10 -11.01 -5.50 -7.07
C SER A 10 -9.50 -5.63 -6.87
N LYS A 11 -8.95 -4.96 -5.85
CA LYS A 11 -7.50 -4.83 -5.63
C LYS A 11 -7.21 -4.55 -4.16
N ILE A 12 -6.10 -5.11 -3.69
CA ILE A 12 -5.51 -4.82 -2.39
C ILE A 12 -4.13 -4.19 -2.65
N ALA A 13 -3.77 -3.15 -1.90
CA ALA A 13 -2.45 -2.52 -1.97
C ALA A 13 -1.80 -2.38 -0.59
N LEU A 14 -0.49 -2.62 -0.54
CA LEU A 14 0.39 -2.41 0.61
C LEU A 14 1.44 -1.36 0.23
N GLY A 15 1.47 -0.25 0.97
CA GLY A 15 2.45 0.82 0.80
C GLY A 15 3.39 0.94 1.99
N VAL A 16 4.67 1.24 1.72
CA VAL A 16 5.69 1.57 2.72
C VAL A 16 6.06 3.03 2.60
N PHE A 17 5.97 3.78 3.70
CA PHE A 17 6.18 5.22 3.75
C PHE A 17 7.32 5.60 4.71
N ASP A 18 8.05 6.66 4.35
CA ASP A 18 9.06 7.26 5.21
C ASP A 18 8.44 8.09 6.34
N LYS A 19 9.29 8.73 7.17
CA LYS A 19 8.84 9.56 8.29
C LYS A 19 8.02 10.78 7.86
N ALA A 20 8.21 11.26 6.64
CA ALA A 20 7.48 12.38 6.07
C ALA A 20 6.19 11.93 5.36
N ARG A 21 5.79 10.66 5.49
CA ARG A 21 4.65 10.04 4.80
C ARG A 21 4.79 10.02 3.28
N ARG A 22 6.02 10.00 2.75
CA ARG A 22 6.28 9.82 1.31
C ARG A 22 6.39 8.33 0.99
N LEU A 23 5.69 7.89 -0.04
CA LEU A 23 5.73 6.51 -0.51
C LEU A 23 7.15 6.15 -0.96
N GLN A 24 7.69 5.08 -0.41
CA GLN A 24 8.99 4.52 -0.78
C GLN A 24 8.85 3.27 -1.65
N TRP A 25 7.81 2.48 -1.38
CA TRP A 25 7.52 1.26 -2.14
C TRP A 25 6.05 0.87 -2.03
N GLU A 26 5.53 0.19 -3.04
CA GLU A 26 4.16 -0.33 -3.06
C GLU A 26 4.09 -1.71 -3.74
N LYS A 27 3.21 -2.57 -3.23
CA LYS A 27 2.73 -3.77 -3.93
C LYS A 27 1.22 -3.78 -4.03
N ARG A 28 0.73 -4.09 -5.23
CA ARG A 28 -0.68 -4.26 -5.54
C ARG A 28 -0.96 -5.70 -5.96
N VAL A 29 -2.08 -6.24 -5.50
CA VAL A 29 -2.56 -7.59 -5.85
C VAL A 29 -4.02 -7.46 -6.26
N ALA A 30 -4.39 -8.03 -7.40
CA ALA A 30 -5.79 -8.15 -7.79
C ALA A 30 -6.52 -9.08 -6.82
N THR A 31 -7.73 -8.73 -6.41
CA THR A 31 -8.57 -9.66 -5.66
C THR A 31 -9.18 -10.66 -6.64
N PRO A 32 -9.33 -11.94 -6.25
CA PRO A 32 -10.09 -12.92 -7.02
C PRO A 32 -11.52 -12.47 -7.30
#